data_AF-A0A7Y3SCD7-F1
#
_entry.id   AF-A0A7Y3SCD7-F1
#
_cell.length_a   1.000
_cell.length_b   1.000
_cell.length_c   1.000
_cell.angle_alpha   90.00
_cell.angle_beta   90.00
_cell.angle_gamma   90.00
#
_symmetry.space_group_name_H-M   'P 1'
#
loop_
_entity.id
_entity.type
_entity.pdbx_description
1 polymer ?
#
loop_
_entity_poly.entity_id
_entity_poly.type
_entity_poly.pdbx_seq_one_letter_code
_entity_poly.pdbx_strand_id
1 'polypeptide(L)'
;MKDVGFRCSAGGQLAIALLLLLIICWGLCPVPAAAAIVKKLDRDECQVALSGPIASGDLDRLKVLAPVGSSLCLDSPGGDFLEGLAIAEWLAGRNVTTVIGNGSSCYSACAIAFMGGSEWEQIYLSRRKLHVGGRLGFHAPYLIALSKTYSGPDLEATYTEGLQAVARMMKLGAEMGADGFIPERVMLKLLAAGPRDLYMVDDVIKARELGIELIGVPKATWTTAALCNACVVRNERRARTDACEQPFTSAMVAKDVVQTTFFGFAGEGSYYCSVRLSKKTGKASIAATIIEDEISRKDLEFTPLDDEDALPVGLKD
;
A
#
# COMPACT_ATOMS: atom_id res chain seq x y z
N MET A 1 -39.85 48.87 62.53
CA MET A 1 -39.61 47.43 62.40
C MET A 1 -40.60 46.90 61.38
N LYS A 2 -40.14 46.55 60.18
CA LYS A 2 -40.94 45.93 59.11
C LYS A 2 -40.07 44.89 58.42
N ASP A 3 -40.59 43.67 58.40
CA ASP A 3 -40.00 42.46 57.84
C ASP A 3 -39.84 42.54 56.32
N VAL A 4 -38.74 41.99 55.81
CA VAL A 4 -38.51 41.74 54.39
C VAL A 4 -38.56 40.22 54.17
N GLY A 5 -39.65 39.74 53.56
CA GLY A 5 -39.82 38.35 53.14
C GLY A 5 -39.34 38.12 51.71
N PHE A 6 -38.46 37.13 51.52
CA PHE A 6 -38.06 36.61 50.21
C PHE A 6 -39.16 35.69 49.66
N ARG A 7 -39.65 35.94 48.43
CA ARG A 7 -40.50 35.01 47.67
C ARG A 7 -39.68 34.38 46.54
N CYS A 8 -39.62 33.05 46.53
CA CYS A 8 -39.03 32.24 45.46
C CYS A 8 -40.10 31.98 44.38
N SER A 9 -39.82 32.30 43.12
CA SER A 9 -40.71 32.06 41.97
C SER A 9 -40.21 30.88 41.15
N ALA A 10 -40.82 29.71 41.35
CA ALA A 10 -40.67 28.53 40.49
C ALA A 10 -41.66 28.63 39.32
N GLY A 11 -41.17 28.95 38.11
CA GLY A 11 -42.04 29.04 36.93
C GLY A 11 -41.36 29.10 35.56
N GLY A 12 -40.03 29.03 35.48
CA GLY A 12 -39.29 29.22 34.22
C GLY A 12 -38.55 28.00 33.66
N GLN A 13 -38.47 26.88 34.38
CA GLN A 13 -37.52 25.80 34.05
C GLN A 13 -38.12 24.60 33.30
N LEU A 14 -39.45 24.48 33.16
CA LEU A 14 -40.07 23.32 32.50
C LEU A 14 -40.19 23.43 30.97
N ALA A 15 -40.16 24.63 30.39
CA ALA A 15 -40.33 24.78 28.93
C ALA A 15 -39.03 24.59 28.12
N ILE A 16 -37.85 24.78 28.74
CA ILE A 16 -36.55 24.64 28.07
C ILE A 16 -36.11 23.17 27.99
N ALA A 17 -36.55 22.33 28.94
CA ALA A 17 -36.21 20.91 28.98
C ALA A 17 -36.85 20.11 27.83
N LEU A 18 -38.02 20.52 27.32
CA LEU A 18 -38.70 19.78 26.24
C LEU A 18 -38.14 20.09 24.84
N LEU A 19 -37.55 21.27 24.62
CA LEU A 19 -37.00 21.65 23.31
C LEU A 19 -35.60 21.05 23.06
N LEU A 20 -34.83 20.79 24.12
CA LEU A 20 -33.50 20.17 24.04
C LEU A 20 -33.56 18.65 23.83
N LEU A 21 -34.66 17.99 24.18
CA LEU A 21 -34.85 16.54 23.96
C LEU A 21 -35.23 16.19 22.51
N LEU A 22 -35.73 17.14 21.73
CA LEU A 22 -36.10 16.93 20.32
C LEU A 22 -34.93 17.16 19.34
N ILE A 23 -33.84 17.82 19.75
CA ILE A 23 -32.66 18.08 18.90
C ILE A 23 -31.58 17.00 19.04
N ILE A 24 -31.59 16.21 20.13
CA ILE A 24 -30.56 15.18 20.38
C ILE A 24 -30.80 13.88 19.57
N CYS A 25 -31.98 13.69 18.96
CA CYS A 25 -32.32 12.45 18.26
C CYS A 25 -32.01 12.44 16.75
N TRP A 26 -31.46 13.52 16.17
CA TRP A 26 -31.16 13.59 14.73
C TRP A 26 -29.68 13.33 14.36
N GLY A 27 -28.79 13.16 15.34
CA GLY A 27 -27.34 13.01 15.11
C GLY A 27 -26.77 11.59 15.15
N LEU A 28 -27.60 10.57 15.42
CA LEU A 28 -27.14 9.19 15.68
C LEU A 28 -27.90 8.15 14.84
N CYS A 29 -28.14 8.44 13.55
CA CYS A 29 -28.35 7.34 12.61
C CYS A 29 -26.98 6.72 12.33
N PRO A 30 -26.71 5.46 12.73
CA PRO A 30 -25.60 4.73 12.16
C PRO A 30 -25.88 4.67 10.65
N VAL A 31 -25.06 5.34 9.85
CA VAL A 31 -25.11 5.19 8.40
C VAL A 31 -24.85 3.70 8.17
N PRO A 32 -25.80 2.91 7.63
CA PRO A 32 -25.50 1.54 7.27
C PRO A 32 -24.28 1.59 6.37
N ALA A 33 -23.28 0.75 6.63
CA ALA A 33 -22.12 0.66 5.74
C ALA A 33 -22.65 0.35 4.35
N ALA A 34 -22.75 1.39 3.51
CA ALA A 34 -23.29 1.26 2.18
C ALA A 34 -22.29 0.40 1.41
N ALA A 35 -22.79 -0.65 0.77
CA ALA A 35 -21.96 -1.52 -0.05
C ALA A 35 -21.29 -0.73 -1.17
N ALA A 36 -20.22 -1.29 -1.75
CA ALA A 36 -19.43 -0.57 -2.72
C ALA A 36 -20.27 -0.25 -3.98
N ILE A 37 -20.00 0.91 -4.55
CA ILE A 37 -20.50 1.29 -5.85
C ILE A 37 -19.61 0.60 -6.89
N VAL A 38 -20.17 -0.37 -7.61
CA VAL A 38 -19.52 -1.02 -8.75
C VAL A 38 -20.11 -0.48 -10.05
N LYS A 39 -19.27 0.07 -10.93
CA LYS A 39 -19.69 0.66 -12.20
C LYS A 39 -18.74 0.35 -13.33
N LYS A 40 -19.28 0.11 -14.53
CA LYS A 40 -18.48 0.16 -15.76
C LYS A 40 -18.10 1.60 -16.07
N LEU A 41 -16.90 1.74 -16.61
CA LEU A 41 -16.30 2.98 -17.05
C LEU A 41 -15.78 2.75 -18.47
N ASP A 42 -15.81 3.79 -19.29
CA ASP A 42 -15.34 3.73 -20.68
C ASP A 42 -14.00 4.46 -20.79
N ARG A 43 -12.99 3.93 -20.08
CA ARG A 43 -11.62 4.45 -20.07
C ARG A 43 -10.64 3.29 -20.12
N ASP A 44 -9.61 3.40 -20.95
CA ASP A 44 -8.64 2.31 -21.18
C ASP A 44 -7.98 1.81 -19.89
N GLU A 45 -7.53 2.74 -19.05
CA GLU A 45 -6.86 2.44 -17.78
C GLU A 45 -7.81 2.00 -16.66
N CYS A 46 -9.12 2.13 -16.88
CA CYS A 46 -10.12 1.99 -15.83
C CYS A 46 -11.49 1.64 -16.42
N GLN A 47 -11.72 0.36 -16.71
CA GLN A 47 -12.94 -0.14 -17.36
C GLN A 47 -14.05 -0.50 -16.36
N VAL A 48 -13.67 -0.83 -15.14
CA VAL A 48 -14.59 -1.02 -14.01
C VAL A 48 -14.03 -0.29 -12.81
N ALA A 49 -14.90 0.33 -12.01
CA ALA A 49 -14.54 0.91 -10.73
C ALA A 49 -15.35 0.27 -9.61
N LEU A 50 -14.67 -0.01 -8.50
CA LEU A 50 -15.27 -0.29 -7.20
C LEU A 50 -14.86 0.83 -6.24
N SER A 51 -15.86 1.54 -5.70
CA SER A 51 -15.62 2.65 -4.77
C SER A 51 -16.54 2.60 -3.55
N GLY A 52 -16.02 2.99 -2.39
CA GLY A 52 -16.76 2.95 -1.11
C GLY A 52 -16.55 1.66 -0.31
N PRO A 53 -17.22 1.49 0.84
CA PRO A 53 -17.00 0.35 1.72
C PRO A 53 -17.31 -0.99 1.04
N ILE A 54 -16.40 -1.96 1.15
CA ILE A 54 -16.64 -3.33 0.67
C ILE A 54 -17.61 -4.03 1.62
N ALA A 55 -18.67 -4.61 1.09
CA ALA A 55 -19.67 -5.36 1.82
C ALA A 55 -20.08 -6.63 1.07
N SER A 56 -20.60 -7.60 1.80
CA SER A 56 -21.07 -8.87 1.23
C SER A 56 -21.94 -8.67 -0.02
N GLY A 57 -21.63 -9.43 -1.09
CA GLY A 57 -22.30 -9.38 -2.40
C GLY A 57 -21.67 -8.42 -3.42
N ASP A 58 -20.62 -7.68 -3.05
CA ASP A 58 -19.82 -6.88 -3.99
C ASP A 58 -19.14 -7.74 -5.07
N LEU A 59 -18.69 -8.93 -4.72
CA LEU A 59 -18.15 -9.89 -5.68
C LEU A 59 -19.17 -10.26 -6.75
N ASP A 60 -20.43 -10.49 -6.40
CA ASP A 60 -21.45 -10.87 -7.37
C ASP A 60 -21.78 -9.71 -8.32
N ARG A 61 -21.72 -8.47 -7.83
CA ARG A 61 -21.78 -7.28 -8.69
C ARG A 61 -20.58 -7.18 -9.62
N LEU A 62 -19.37 -7.45 -9.14
CA LEU A 62 -18.16 -7.46 -9.96
C LEU A 62 -18.21 -8.53 -11.06
N LYS A 63 -18.66 -9.76 -10.77
CA LYS A 63 -18.81 -10.83 -11.75
C LYS A 63 -19.66 -10.44 -12.97
N VAL A 64 -20.66 -9.59 -12.76
CA VAL A 64 -21.55 -9.10 -13.83
C VAL A 64 -20.88 -7.99 -14.65
N LEU A 65 -20.03 -7.18 -14.04
CA LEU A 65 -19.54 -5.93 -14.61
C LEU A 65 -18.09 -5.98 -15.12
N ALA A 66 -17.24 -6.83 -14.55
CA ALA A 66 -15.83 -6.94 -14.88
C ALA A 66 -15.55 -8.16 -15.78
N PRO A 67 -15.41 -7.96 -17.11
CA PRO A 67 -15.05 -9.04 -18.01
C PRO A 67 -13.60 -9.47 -17.78
N VAL A 68 -13.28 -10.70 -18.22
CA VAL A 68 -11.89 -11.19 -18.33
C VAL A 68 -11.07 -10.21 -19.17
N GLY A 69 -9.83 -9.92 -18.75
CA GLY A 69 -8.96 -8.97 -19.47
C GLY A 69 -9.19 -7.49 -19.14
N SER A 70 -10.10 -7.16 -18.21
CA SER A 70 -10.43 -5.76 -17.89
C SER A 70 -9.49 -5.11 -16.88
N SER A 71 -9.64 -3.79 -16.70
CA SER A 71 -9.03 -3.03 -15.61
C SER A 71 -10.06 -2.69 -14.53
N LEU A 72 -9.73 -3.00 -13.26
CA LEU A 72 -10.53 -2.71 -12.08
C LEU A 72 -9.85 -1.63 -11.23
N CYS A 73 -10.39 -0.42 -11.26
CA CYS A 73 -9.99 0.67 -10.38
C CYS A 73 -10.61 0.53 -8.99
N LEU A 74 -9.78 0.71 -7.97
CA LEU A 74 -10.15 0.54 -6.58
C LEU A 74 -9.96 1.85 -5.81
N ASP A 75 -11.03 2.29 -5.14
CA ASP A 75 -11.03 3.44 -4.25
C ASP A 75 -11.95 3.18 -3.03
N SER A 76 -11.41 2.48 -2.04
CA SER A 76 -12.19 1.98 -0.92
C SER A 76 -11.42 2.02 0.41
N PRO A 77 -12.08 2.40 1.52
CA PRO A 77 -11.51 2.29 2.86
C PRO A 77 -11.41 0.83 3.34
N GLY A 78 -11.82 -0.15 2.53
CA GLY A 78 -11.98 -1.55 2.93
C GLY A 78 -13.40 -1.83 3.42
N GLY A 79 -13.56 -2.79 4.32
CA GLY A 79 -14.85 -3.25 4.81
C GLY A 79 -14.81 -4.72 5.18
N ASP A 80 -15.76 -5.50 4.69
CA ASP A 80 -15.82 -6.95 4.89
C ASP A 80 -14.56 -7.63 4.34
N PHE A 81 -13.75 -8.19 5.25
CA PHE A 81 -12.47 -8.80 4.92
C PHE A 81 -12.64 -10.07 4.08
N LEU A 82 -13.63 -10.91 4.41
CA LEU A 82 -13.87 -12.17 3.73
C LEU A 82 -14.40 -11.94 2.31
N GLU A 83 -15.21 -10.89 2.13
CA GLU A 83 -15.64 -10.43 0.81
C GLU A 83 -14.46 -9.90 -0.01
N GLY A 84 -13.59 -9.06 0.57
CA GLY A 84 -12.37 -8.59 -0.10
C GLY A 84 -11.45 -9.74 -0.54
N LEU A 85 -11.32 -10.77 0.30
CA LEU A 85 -10.57 -11.98 -0.04
C LEU A 85 -11.28 -12.81 -1.11
N ALA A 86 -12.61 -12.92 -1.08
CA ALA A 86 -13.36 -13.58 -2.14
C ALA A 86 -13.21 -12.86 -3.50
N ILE A 87 -13.12 -11.52 -3.49
CA ILE A 87 -12.79 -10.72 -4.67
C ILE A 87 -11.38 -11.05 -5.16
N ALA A 88 -10.39 -11.11 -4.27
CA ALA A 88 -9.02 -11.48 -4.65
C ALA A 88 -8.93 -12.87 -5.28
N GLU A 89 -9.54 -13.89 -4.65
CA GLU A 89 -9.61 -15.26 -5.17
C GLU A 89 -10.32 -15.31 -6.53
N TRP A 90 -11.36 -14.51 -6.70
CA TRP A 90 -12.04 -14.42 -7.98
C TRP A 90 -11.18 -13.78 -9.07
N LEU A 91 -10.43 -12.71 -8.76
CA LEU A 91 -9.55 -12.03 -9.71
C LEU A 91 -8.37 -12.90 -10.15
N ALA A 92 -7.90 -13.80 -9.28
CA ALA A 92 -6.74 -14.64 -9.53
C ALA A 92 -6.82 -15.38 -10.88
N GLY A 93 -5.86 -15.12 -11.77
CA GLY A 93 -5.74 -15.77 -13.08
C GLY A 93 -6.81 -15.39 -14.11
N ARG A 94 -7.61 -14.33 -13.86
CA ARG A 94 -8.65 -13.85 -14.80
C ARG A 94 -8.18 -12.74 -15.75
N ASN A 95 -6.88 -12.47 -15.77
CA ASN A 95 -6.25 -11.42 -16.56
C ASN A 95 -6.87 -10.04 -16.26
N VAL A 96 -7.30 -9.81 -15.01
CA VAL A 96 -7.84 -8.51 -14.59
C VAL A 96 -6.71 -7.70 -13.96
N THR A 97 -6.50 -6.49 -14.48
CA THR A 97 -5.53 -5.55 -13.90
C THR A 97 -6.19 -4.75 -12.79
N THR A 98 -5.69 -4.83 -11.56
CA THR A 98 -6.14 -3.96 -10.47
C THR A 98 -5.36 -2.65 -10.48
N VAL A 99 -6.05 -1.53 -10.28
CA VAL A 99 -5.47 -0.19 -10.41
C VAL A 99 -5.87 0.68 -9.22
N ILE A 100 -4.90 1.35 -8.61
CA ILE A 100 -5.14 2.45 -7.67
C ILE A 100 -4.65 3.72 -8.34
N GLY A 101 -5.59 4.58 -8.71
CA GLY A 101 -5.32 5.83 -9.43
C GLY A 101 -4.76 6.94 -8.56
N ASN A 102 -4.41 8.06 -9.20
CA ASN A 102 -3.96 9.26 -8.49
C ASN A 102 -5.03 9.78 -7.52
N GLY A 103 -4.66 9.96 -6.25
CA GLY A 103 -5.57 10.43 -5.19
C GLY A 103 -6.54 9.36 -4.66
N SER A 104 -6.62 8.18 -5.27
CA SER A 104 -7.43 7.07 -4.77
C SER A 104 -6.75 6.36 -3.60
N SER A 105 -7.55 5.75 -2.74
CA SER A 105 -7.06 5.01 -1.58
C SER A 105 -7.66 3.61 -1.51
N CYS A 106 -6.86 2.62 -1.16
CA CYS A 106 -7.30 1.24 -1.05
C CYS A 106 -6.71 0.61 0.21
N TYR A 107 -7.56 0.43 1.22
CA TYR A 107 -7.15 -0.05 2.54
C TYR A 107 -7.83 -1.35 2.93
N SER A 108 -7.19 -2.12 3.83
CA SER A 108 -7.79 -3.31 4.46
C SER A 108 -8.31 -4.31 3.41
N ALA A 109 -9.60 -4.68 3.44
CA ALA A 109 -10.23 -5.58 2.46
C ALA A 109 -10.01 -5.16 1.00
N CYS A 110 -9.92 -3.85 0.72
CA CYS A 110 -9.61 -3.35 -0.61
C CYS A 110 -8.18 -3.72 -1.01
N ALA A 111 -7.22 -3.54 -0.11
CA ALA A 111 -5.82 -3.87 -0.37
C ALA A 111 -5.66 -5.38 -0.67
N ILE A 112 -6.42 -6.22 0.02
CA ILE A 112 -6.49 -7.67 -0.27
C ILE A 112 -7.06 -7.91 -1.67
N ALA A 113 -8.21 -7.32 -2.01
CA ALA A 113 -8.80 -7.42 -3.35
C ALA A 113 -7.84 -6.94 -4.45
N PHE A 114 -7.13 -5.84 -4.23
CA PHE A 114 -6.12 -5.28 -5.13
C PHE A 114 -5.02 -6.30 -5.47
N MET A 115 -4.56 -7.08 -4.48
CA MET A 115 -3.50 -8.06 -4.69
C MET A 115 -3.89 -9.24 -5.59
N GLY A 116 -5.19 -9.48 -5.81
CA GLY A 116 -5.70 -10.54 -6.68
C GLY A 116 -5.54 -10.24 -8.18
N GLY A 117 -5.24 -8.99 -8.55
CA GLY A 117 -4.99 -8.60 -9.94
C GLY A 117 -3.84 -9.39 -10.54
N SER A 118 -4.17 -10.28 -11.47
CA SER A 118 -3.21 -11.20 -12.07
C SER A 118 -3.71 -11.76 -13.39
N GLU A 119 -2.78 -12.29 -14.16
CA GLU A 119 -3.03 -13.08 -15.35
C GLU A 119 -2.43 -14.48 -15.20
N TRP A 120 -2.92 -15.41 -16.01
CA TRP A 120 -2.39 -16.76 -16.09
C TRP A 120 -1.71 -16.99 -17.44
N GLU A 121 -0.38 -17.11 -17.42
CA GLU A 121 0.46 -17.43 -18.59
C GLU A 121 1.36 -18.64 -18.27
N GLN A 122 0.75 -19.81 -18.02
CA GLN A 122 1.41 -21.03 -17.48
C GLN A 122 1.95 -20.88 -16.04
N ILE A 123 2.18 -19.65 -15.60
CA ILE A 123 2.42 -19.19 -14.25
C ILE A 123 1.49 -18.00 -13.96
N TYR A 124 1.24 -17.69 -12.69
CA TYR A 124 0.55 -16.45 -12.35
C TYR A 124 1.52 -15.27 -12.48
N LEU A 125 1.12 -14.27 -13.27
CA LEU A 125 1.84 -13.01 -13.38
C LEU A 125 1.00 -11.91 -12.76
N SER A 126 1.64 -11.08 -11.94
CA SER A 126 0.97 -9.96 -11.29
C SER A 126 0.53 -8.90 -12.28
N ARG A 127 -0.71 -8.41 -12.13
CA ARG A 127 -1.30 -7.33 -12.92
C ARG A 127 -1.86 -6.28 -11.97
N ARG A 128 -0.96 -5.55 -11.32
CA ARG A 128 -1.25 -4.62 -10.23
C ARG A 128 -0.57 -3.29 -10.51
N LYS A 129 -1.33 -2.20 -10.53
CA LYS A 129 -0.81 -0.85 -10.79
C LYS A 129 -1.15 0.11 -9.65
N LEU A 130 -0.14 0.79 -9.11
CA LEU A 130 -0.30 1.81 -8.07
C LEU A 130 0.27 3.13 -8.57
N HIS A 131 -0.59 4.15 -8.68
CA HIS A 131 -0.12 5.50 -8.94
C HIS A 131 0.72 6.01 -7.77
N VAL A 132 1.82 6.73 -8.02
CA VAL A 132 2.68 7.32 -6.95
C VAL A 132 1.96 8.33 -6.04
N GLY A 133 0.78 8.79 -6.46
CA GLY A 133 -0.13 9.65 -5.69
C GLY A 133 -1.34 8.90 -5.09
N GLY A 134 -1.43 7.59 -5.32
CA GLY A 134 -2.42 6.71 -4.70
C GLY A 134 -1.92 6.19 -3.34
N ARG A 135 -2.81 5.55 -2.58
CA ARG A 135 -2.48 5.02 -1.25
C ARG A 135 -2.94 3.57 -1.13
N LEU A 136 -2.02 2.69 -0.78
CA LEU A 136 -2.27 1.27 -0.53
C LEU A 136 -1.79 0.92 0.87
N GLY A 137 -2.68 0.31 1.67
CA GLY A 137 -2.34 -0.07 3.04
C GLY A 137 -3.07 -1.32 3.48
N PHE A 138 -2.31 -2.29 3.97
CA PHE A 138 -2.84 -3.53 4.51
C PHE A 138 -3.11 -3.39 5.99
N HIS A 139 -4.26 -3.88 6.42
CA HIS A 139 -4.57 -4.07 7.83
C HIS A 139 -4.44 -5.56 8.12
N ALA A 140 -3.87 -5.95 9.27
CA ALA A 140 -3.98 -7.35 9.67
C ALA A 140 -5.47 -7.70 9.88
N PRO A 141 -5.86 -8.99 9.80
CA PRO A 141 -7.24 -9.42 9.99
C PRO A 141 -7.65 -9.35 11.48
N TYR A 142 -7.57 -8.16 12.08
CA TYR A 142 -8.00 -7.91 13.44
C TYR A 142 -9.48 -7.67 13.52
N LEU A 143 -10.02 -8.11 14.65
CA LEU A 143 -11.37 -7.82 15.07
C LEU A 143 -11.39 -6.39 15.62
N ILE A 144 -11.59 -5.39 14.76
CA ILE A 144 -11.79 -4.01 15.23
C ILE A 144 -13.22 -3.90 15.71
N ALA A 145 -13.42 -4.24 16.99
CA ALA A 145 -14.67 -4.04 17.68
C ALA A 145 -14.49 -3.02 18.80
N LEU A 146 -14.21 -1.78 18.40
CA LEU A 146 -14.24 -0.67 19.33
C LEU A 146 -15.70 -0.52 19.77
N SER A 147 -16.01 -0.97 21.00
CA SER A 147 -17.27 -0.75 21.73
C SER A 147 -18.37 -1.83 21.68
N LYS A 148 -18.10 -3.07 21.22
CA LYS A 148 -19.08 -4.19 21.35
C LYS A 148 -18.71 -5.15 22.48
N THR A 149 -19.70 -5.50 23.31
CA THR A 149 -19.63 -6.67 24.19
C THR A 149 -19.98 -7.91 23.36
N TYR A 150 -19.10 -8.90 23.35
CA TYR A 150 -19.31 -10.17 22.65
C TYR A 150 -19.82 -11.22 23.62
N SER A 151 -20.78 -12.05 23.20
CA SER A 151 -21.03 -13.31 23.89
C SER A 151 -19.89 -14.30 23.60
N GLY A 152 -19.76 -15.36 24.42
CA GLY A 152 -18.78 -16.43 24.16
C GLY A 152 -18.88 -17.01 22.75
N PRO A 153 -20.09 -17.41 22.29
CA PRO A 153 -20.31 -17.87 20.92
C PRO A 153 -19.94 -16.84 19.84
N ASP A 154 -20.24 -15.55 20.05
CA ASP A 154 -19.87 -14.52 19.08
C ASP A 154 -18.35 -14.39 18.95
N LEU A 155 -17.63 -14.46 20.07
CA LEU A 155 -16.17 -14.40 20.08
C LEU A 155 -15.56 -15.61 19.37
N GLU A 156 -16.09 -16.82 19.62
CA GLU A 156 -15.65 -18.06 18.97
C GLU A 156 -15.87 -18.02 17.45
N ALA A 157 -17.04 -17.59 17.00
CA ALA A 157 -17.36 -17.41 15.59
C ALA A 157 -16.40 -16.41 14.94
N THR A 158 -16.20 -15.25 15.57
CA THR A 158 -15.34 -14.20 15.01
C THR A 158 -13.86 -14.62 14.97
N TYR A 159 -13.38 -15.36 15.98
CA TYR A 159 -12.03 -15.92 15.97
C TYR A 159 -11.85 -16.96 14.85
N THR A 160 -12.87 -17.78 14.62
CA THR A 160 -12.89 -18.78 13.53
C THR A 160 -12.82 -18.11 12.17
N GLU A 161 -13.55 -17.01 11.96
CA GLU A 161 -13.47 -16.21 10.72
C GLU A 161 -12.07 -15.65 10.49
N GLY A 162 -11.42 -15.14 11.54
CA GLY A 162 -10.03 -14.66 11.46
C GLY A 162 -9.04 -15.76 11.05
N LEU A 163 -9.15 -16.96 11.63
CA LEU A 163 -8.31 -18.10 11.23
C LEU A 163 -8.58 -18.55 9.79
N GLN A 164 -9.85 -18.57 9.37
CA GLN A 164 -10.22 -18.89 8.00
C GLN A 164 -9.67 -17.86 7.01
N ALA A 165 -9.70 -16.57 7.35
CA ALA A 165 -9.11 -15.51 6.55
C ALA A 165 -7.61 -15.73 6.34
N VAL A 166 -6.86 -16.02 7.41
CA VAL A 166 -5.42 -16.32 7.33
C VAL A 166 -5.16 -17.56 6.47
N ALA A 167 -5.89 -18.66 6.72
CA ALA A 167 -5.73 -19.90 5.96
C ALA A 167 -6.00 -19.72 4.46
N ARG A 168 -7.06 -18.97 4.11
CA ARG A 168 -7.39 -18.64 2.71
C ARG A 168 -6.33 -17.76 2.05
N MET A 169 -5.79 -16.76 2.76
CA MET A 169 -4.69 -15.95 2.24
C MET A 169 -3.42 -16.80 1.97
N MET A 170 -3.06 -17.69 2.90
CA MET A 170 -1.91 -18.58 2.72
C MET A 170 -2.13 -19.55 1.56
N LYS A 171 -3.35 -20.10 1.44
CA LYS A 171 -3.73 -20.97 0.33
C LYS A 171 -3.64 -20.24 -1.01
N LEU A 172 -4.20 -19.03 -1.12
CA LEU A 172 -4.15 -18.23 -2.33
C LEU A 172 -2.70 -17.92 -2.73
N GLY A 173 -1.85 -17.55 -1.77
CA GLY A 173 -0.42 -17.36 -2.01
C GLY A 173 0.26 -18.63 -2.52
N ALA A 174 0.00 -19.78 -1.90
CA ALA A 174 0.56 -21.07 -2.31
C ALA A 174 0.10 -21.50 -3.72
N GLU A 175 -1.16 -21.26 -4.08
CA GLU A 175 -1.72 -21.57 -5.40
C GLU A 175 -1.17 -20.65 -6.49
N MET A 176 -0.94 -19.37 -6.17
CA MET A 176 -0.41 -18.41 -7.13
C MET A 176 1.13 -18.49 -7.30
N GLY A 177 1.83 -19.21 -6.42
CA GLY A 177 3.27 -19.45 -6.53
C GLY A 177 4.15 -18.30 -6.01
N ALA A 178 5.45 -18.35 -6.32
CA ALA A 178 6.49 -17.50 -5.73
C ALA A 178 6.22 -15.98 -5.82
N ASP A 179 5.55 -15.54 -6.89
CA ASP A 179 5.24 -14.13 -7.18
C ASP A 179 3.75 -13.78 -7.04
N GLY A 180 2.97 -14.72 -6.51
CA GLY A 180 1.53 -14.78 -6.68
C GLY A 180 0.72 -13.66 -6.01
N PHE A 181 0.41 -13.83 -4.72
CA PHE A 181 -0.49 -12.94 -3.99
C PHE A 181 0.27 -11.97 -3.08
N ILE A 182 0.56 -12.39 -1.84
CA ILE A 182 1.37 -11.64 -0.88
C ILE A 182 2.50 -12.57 -0.46
N PRO A 183 3.78 -12.19 -0.63
CA PRO A 183 4.90 -13.03 -0.21
C PRO A 183 4.83 -13.37 1.27
N GLU A 184 5.25 -14.58 1.65
CA GLU A 184 5.22 -15.06 3.04
C GLU A 184 5.87 -14.07 4.01
N ARG A 185 7.02 -13.50 3.64
CA ARG A 185 7.72 -12.48 4.44
C ARG A 185 6.87 -11.24 4.73
N VAL A 186 6.08 -10.77 3.75
CA VAL A 186 5.17 -9.64 3.95
C VAL A 186 4.00 -10.07 4.81
N MET A 187 3.44 -11.26 4.57
CA MET A 187 2.36 -11.80 5.37
C MET A 187 2.73 -11.84 6.87
N LEU A 188 3.95 -12.24 7.20
CA LEU A 188 4.45 -12.21 8.58
C LEU A 188 4.49 -10.78 9.15
N LYS A 189 4.93 -9.78 8.37
CA LYS A 189 4.89 -8.36 8.78
C LYS A 189 3.44 -7.89 9.00
N LEU A 190 2.52 -8.28 8.11
CA LEU A 190 1.09 -7.95 8.23
C LEU A 190 0.49 -8.53 9.52
N LEU A 191 0.73 -9.81 9.79
CA LEU A 191 0.19 -10.50 10.96
C LEU A 191 0.82 -10.03 12.29
N ALA A 192 2.01 -9.44 12.24
CA ALA A 192 2.71 -8.88 13.40
C ALA A 192 2.34 -7.41 13.69
N ALA A 193 1.83 -6.66 12.70
CA ALA A 193 1.37 -5.29 12.88
C ALA A 193 0.24 -5.22 13.91
N GLY A 194 0.10 -4.16 14.71
CA GLY A 194 -0.98 -4.07 15.70
C GLY A 194 -2.37 -3.78 15.10
N PRO A 195 -3.44 -3.81 15.92
CA PRO A 195 -4.83 -3.64 15.49
C PRO A 195 -5.21 -2.24 14.97
N ARG A 196 -4.28 -1.29 14.99
CA ARG A 196 -4.45 0.05 14.43
C ARG A 196 -3.36 0.39 13.43
N ASP A 197 -2.46 -0.54 13.17
CA ASP A 197 -1.30 -0.32 12.32
C ASP A 197 -1.66 -0.75 10.90
N LEU A 198 -1.24 0.07 9.94
CA LEU A 198 -1.31 -0.26 8.53
C LEU A 198 0.10 -0.54 8.03
N TYR A 199 0.28 -1.68 7.38
CA TYR A 199 1.45 -1.87 6.54
C TYR A 199 1.20 -1.12 5.23
N MET A 200 1.75 0.09 5.17
CA MET A 200 1.65 0.96 4.01
C MET A 200 2.64 0.53 2.93
N VAL A 201 2.18 0.53 1.68
CA VAL A 201 3.03 0.43 0.49
C VAL A 201 3.30 1.85 0.02
N ASP A 202 4.32 2.46 0.61
CA ASP A 202 4.64 3.88 0.52
C ASP A 202 6.00 4.16 -0.14
N ASP A 203 6.64 3.12 -0.70
CA ASP A 203 7.90 3.23 -1.41
C ASP A 203 8.08 2.15 -2.49
N VAL A 204 9.07 2.35 -3.36
CA VAL A 204 9.36 1.48 -4.51
C VAL A 204 9.82 0.08 -4.12
N ILE A 205 10.50 -0.09 -2.98
CA ILE A 205 11.01 -1.40 -2.56
C ILE A 205 9.85 -2.29 -2.13
N LYS A 206 8.90 -1.76 -1.35
CA LYS A 206 7.68 -2.47 -0.96
C LYS A 206 6.78 -2.77 -2.15
N ALA A 207 6.67 -1.83 -3.10
CA ALA A 207 5.92 -2.05 -4.34
C ALA A 207 6.51 -3.20 -5.17
N ARG A 208 7.84 -3.22 -5.35
CA ARG A 208 8.55 -4.31 -6.05
C ARG A 208 8.44 -5.64 -5.33
N GLU A 209 8.60 -5.65 -4.00
CA GLU A 209 8.39 -6.84 -3.15
C GLU A 209 7.00 -7.45 -3.34
N LEU A 210 6.00 -6.62 -3.61
CA LEU A 210 4.63 -7.04 -3.86
C LEU A 210 4.29 -7.18 -5.35
N GLY A 211 5.26 -7.12 -6.27
CA GLY A 211 4.99 -7.18 -7.72
C GLY A 211 3.93 -6.16 -8.15
N ILE A 212 4.11 -4.90 -7.74
CA ILE A 212 3.23 -3.79 -8.08
C ILE A 212 3.99 -2.87 -9.03
N GLU A 213 3.42 -2.62 -10.20
CA GLU A 213 3.90 -1.61 -11.14
C GLU A 213 3.54 -0.21 -10.61
N LEU A 214 4.54 0.65 -10.45
CA LEU A 214 4.30 2.05 -10.14
C LEU A 214 3.99 2.85 -11.42
N ILE A 215 2.88 3.59 -11.40
CA ILE A 215 2.48 4.48 -12.50
C ILE A 215 2.50 5.94 -12.07
N GLY A 216 2.61 6.85 -13.03
CA GLY A 216 2.73 8.29 -12.76
C GLY A 216 4.08 8.69 -12.15
N VAL A 217 5.10 7.83 -12.24
CA VAL A 217 6.46 8.12 -11.79
C VAL A 217 7.01 9.31 -12.59
N PRO A 218 7.45 10.40 -11.93
CA PRO A 218 8.03 11.53 -12.63
C PRO A 218 9.41 11.16 -13.18
N LYS A 219 9.78 11.77 -14.30
CA LYS A 219 11.13 11.61 -14.86
C LYS A 219 12.19 11.98 -13.82
N ALA A 220 13.18 11.11 -13.62
CA ALA A 220 14.18 11.30 -12.59
C ALA A 220 15.03 12.55 -12.83
N THR A 221 15.20 13.34 -11.78
CA THR A 221 16.24 14.35 -11.69
C THR A 221 17.37 13.79 -10.83
N TRP A 222 18.43 13.31 -11.49
CA TRP A 222 19.57 12.62 -10.86
C TRP A 222 20.48 13.57 -10.07
N THR A 223 19.97 14.09 -8.96
CA THR A 223 20.78 14.74 -7.92
C THR A 223 21.65 13.72 -7.19
N THR A 224 22.66 14.16 -6.45
CA THR A 224 23.46 13.26 -5.61
C THR A 224 22.60 12.42 -4.64
N ALA A 225 21.56 13.03 -4.05
CA ALA A 225 20.63 12.33 -3.19
C ALA A 225 19.85 11.24 -3.95
N ALA A 226 19.38 11.54 -5.16
CA ALA A 226 18.70 10.55 -6.01
C ALA A 226 19.64 9.40 -6.45
N LEU A 227 20.91 9.70 -6.73
CA LEU A 227 21.92 8.66 -7.02
C LEU A 227 22.14 7.74 -5.81
N CYS A 228 22.19 8.31 -4.59
CA CYS A 228 22.30 7.49 -3.38
C CYS A 228 21.01 6.69 -3.10
N ASN A 229 19.84 7.28 -3.32
CA ASN A 229 18.56 6.56 -3.21
C ASN A 229 18.52 5.35 -4.14
N ALA A 230 19.02 5.48 -5.38
CA ALA A 230 19.13 4.34 -6.28
C ALA A 230 20.01 3.21 -5.70
N CYS A 231 21.08 3.54 -4.97
CA CYS A 231 21.87 2.56 -4.23
C CYS A 231 21.06 1.90 -3.11
N VAL A 232 20.26 2.66 -2.35
CA VAL A 232 19.37 2.10 -1.30
C VAL A 232 18.33 1.16 -1.92
N VAL A 233 17.69 1.59 -3.00
CA VAL A 233 16.66 0.83 -3.74
C VAL A 233 17.23 -0.47 -4.29
N ARG A 234 18.35 -0.41 -5.02
CA ARG A 234 18.94 -1.57 -5.69
C ARG A 234 19.71 -2.50 -4.73
N ASN A 235 20.00 -2.05 -3.51
CA ASN A 235 20.46 -2.91 -2.41
C ASN A 235 19.32 -3.34 -1.47
N GLU A 236 18.05 -3.05 -1.78
CA GLU A 236 16.88 -3.44 -0.97
C GLU A 236 17.01 -3.02 0.50
N ARG A 237 17.38 -1.75 0.75
CA ARG A 237 17.68 -1.17 2.09
C ARG A 237 18.84 -1.79 2.85
N ARG A 238 19.59 -2.73 2.28
CA ARG A 238 20.83 -3.24 2.92
C ARG A 238 21.89 -2.15 2.83
N ALA A 239 21.84 -1.20 3.76
CA ALA A 239 22.76 -0.08 3.87
C ALA A 239 22.86 0.37 5.33
N ARG A 240 23.95 1.03 5.68
CA ARG A 240 24.05 1.77 6.94
C ARG A 240 23.03 2.90 6.95
N THR A 241 22.52 3.21 8.13
CA THR A 241 21.54 4.30 8.30
C THR A 241 22.07 5.67 7.92
N ASP A 242 23.39 5.83 7.86
CA ASP A 242 24.11 7.06 7.52
C ASP A 242 24.78 7.01 6.13
N ALA A 243 24.51 5.97 5.32
CA ALA A 243 25.26 5.72 4.08
C ALA A 243 25.18 6.89 3.07
N CYS A 244 24.06 7.61 3.02
CA CYS A 244 23.87 8.74 2.11
C CYS A 244 24.38 10.08 2.67
N GLU A 245 24.72 10.11 3.96
CA GLU A 245 25.33 11.25 4.66
C GLU A 245 26.86 11.16 4.69
N GLN A 246 27.41 9.96 4.46
CA GLN A 246 28.86 9.75 4.37
C GLN A 246 29.46 10.41 3.13
N PRO A 247 30.76 10.78 3.17
CA PRO A 247 31.46 11.29 1.99
C PRO A 247 31.41 10.29 0.83
N PHE A 248 31.14 10.80 -0.36
CA PHE A 248 31.17 10.04 -1.61
C PHE A 248 32.28 10.54 -2.51
N THR A 249 32.70 9.72 -3.48
CA THR A 249 33.65 10.13 -4.51
C THR A 249 32.91 10.39 -5.82
N SER A 250 33.43 11.29 -6.66
CA SER A 250 32.88 11.53 -7.99
C SER A 250 34.00 11.83 -8.98
N ALA A 251 34.00 11.11 -10.10
CA ALA A 251 35.01 11.24 -11.14
C ALA A 251 34.40 11.15 -12.54
N MET A 252 35.01 11.85 -13.49
CA MET A 252 34.67 11.68 -14.91
C MET A 252 35.36 10.43 -15.43
N VAL A 253 34.58 9.43 -15.84
CA VAL A 253 35.10 8.13 -16.33
C VAL A 253 35.08 8.02 -17.85
N ALA A 254 34.29 8.85 -18.51
CA ALA A 254 34.29 9.05 -19.96
C ALA A 254 33.76 10.45 -20.28
N LYS A 255 33.84 10.86 -21.55
CA LYS A 255 33.24 12.11 -22.00
C LYS A 255 31.76 12.16 -21.63
N ASP A 256 31.36 13.21 -20.91
CA ASP A 256 30.00 13.44 -20.41
C ASP A 256 29.47 12.36 -19.45
N VAL A 257 30.30 11.45 -18.92
CA VAL A 257 29.90 10.42 -17.96
C VAL A 257 30.63 10.62 -16.64
N VAL A 258 29.84 10.86 -15.58
CA VAL A 258 30.33 10.95 -14.20
C VAL A 258 29.96 9.69 -13.45
N GLN A 259 30.93 9.07 -12.80
CA GLN A 259 30.70 8.00 -11.82
C GLN A 259 30.74 8.61 -10.42
N THR A 260 29.69 8.37 -9.64
CA THR A 260 29.60 8.71 -8.23
C THR A 260 29.57 7.42 -7.43
N THR A 261 30.43 7.29 -6.42
CA THR A 261 30.59 6.07 -5.63
C THR A 261 30.35 6.37 -4.16
N PHE A 262 29.45 5.60 -3.56
CA PHE A 262 29.05 5.66 -2.16
C PHE A 262 29.54 4.41 -1.43
N PHE A 263 29.84 4.55 -0.15
CA PHE A 263 30.20 3.45 0.75
C PHE A 263 29.05 3.20 1.75
N GLY A 264 29.01 2.01 2.35
CA GLY A 264 28.05 1.71 3.41
C GLY A 264 26.86 0.86 2.96
N PHE A 265 26.98 0.12 1.85
CA PHE A 265 25.92 -0.73 1.31
C PHE A 265 26.27 -2.22 1.49
N ALA A 266 25.27 -3.09 1.52
CA ALA A 266 25.33 -4.55 1.69
C ALA A 266 26.24 -5.04 2.84
N GLY A 267 26.26 -6.35 3.16
CA GLY A 267 27.18 -6.95 4.15
C GLY A 267 27.55 -6.06 5.34
N GLU A 268 26.53 -5.60 6.08
CA GLU A 268 26.67 -4.72 7.26
C GLU A 268 27.31 -3.35 7.01
N GLY A 269 27.24 -2.85 5.78
CA GLY A 269 27.80 -1.57 5.38
C GLY A 269 29.24 -1.64 4.86
N SER A 270 29.71 -2.80 4.42
CA SER A 270 31.10 -3.01 4.02
C SER A 270 31.34 -2.91 2.52
N TYR A 271 30.30 -2.74 1.70
CA TYR A 271 30.40 -2.65 0.24
C TYR A 271 30.13 -1.22 -0.24
N TYR A 272 30.52 -1.02 -1.49
CA TYR A 272 30.29 0.20 -2.24
C TYR A 272 29.13 0.04 -3.21
N CYS A 273 28.57 1.17 -3.60
CA CYS A 273 27.65 1.30 -4.72
C CYS A 273 28.16 2.40 -5.65
N SER A 274 28.26 2.11 -6.95
CA SER A 274 28.67 3.09 -7.95
C SER A 274 27.54 3.36 -8.94
N VAL A 275 27.29 4.64 -9.22
CA VAL A 275 26.30 5.07 -10.21
C VAL A 275 26.98 5.92 -11.27
N ARG A 276 26.76 5.58 -12.54
CA ARG A 276 27.21 6.37 -13.70
C ARG A 276 26.04 7.18 -14.23
N LEU A 277 26.24 8.48 -14.39
CA LEU A 277 25.29 9.41 -14.99
C LEU A 277 25.88 10.02 -16.26
N SER A 278 25.16 9.85 -17.38
CA SER A 278 25.48 10.55 -18.63
C SER A 278 24.86 11.96 -18.60
N LYS A 279 25.69 13.00 -18.48
CA LYS A 279 25.25 14.41 -18.55
C LYS A 279 24.64 14.78 -19.90
N LYS A 280 25.00 14.06 -20.96
CA LYS A 280 24.46 14.27 -22.31
C LYS A 280 23.04 13.73 -22.46
N THR A 281 22.77 12.54 -21.93
CA THR A 281 21.48 11.85 -22.14
C THR A 281 20.54 11.90 -20.94
N GLY A 282 21.06 12.24 -19.75
CA GLY A 282 20.34 12.16 -18.49
C GLY A 282 20.09 10.74 -17.99
N LYS A 283 20.65 9.71 -18.66
CA LYS A 283 20.49 8.31 -18.26
C LYS A 283 21.50 7.93 -17.18
N ALA A 284 21.05 7.15 -16.20
CA ALA A 284 21.87 6.61 -15.14
C ALA A 284 21.93 5.08 -15.20
N SER A 285 23.01 4.52 -14.66
CA SER A 285 23.22 3.08 -14.55
C SER A 285 24.02 2.77 -13.29
N ILE A 286 23.86 1.59 -12.70
CA ILE A 286 24.36 1.26 -11.35
C ILE A 286 25.16 -0.05 -11.32
N ALA A 287 26.17 -0.08 -10.46
CA ALA A 287 26.78 -1.28 -9.92
C ALA A 287 26.55 -1.26 -8.40
N ALA A 288 25.53 -2.00 -7.95
CA ALA A 288 24.89 -1.76 -6.65
C ALA A 288 25.66 -2.33 -5.45
N THR A 289 26.26 -3.51 -5.59
CA THR A 289 27.03 -4.17 -4.53
C THR A 289 28.39 -4.57 -5.09
N ILE A 290 29.42 -3.79 -4.77
CA ILE A 290 30.79 -4.03 -5.25
C ILE A 290 31.81 -3.84 -4.13
N ILE A 291 32.93 -4.55 -4.22
CA ILE A 291 34.09 -4.35 -3.33
C ILE A 291 35.02 -3.27 -3.86
N GLU A 292 35.94 -2.77 -3.02
CA GLU A 292 36.75 -1.57 -3.31
C GLU A 292 37.62 -1.72 -4.57
N ASP A 293 38.23 -2.89 -4.74
CA ASP A 293 39.08 -3.24 -5.88
C ASP A 293 38.29 -3.32 -7.20
N GLU A 294 36.98 -3.54 -7.14
CA GLU A 294 36.11 -3.60 -8.32
C GLU A 294 35.76 -2.22 -8.88
N ILE A 295 35.77 -1.16 -8.06
CA ILE A 295 35.31 0.19 -8.45
C ILE A 295 36.01 0.72 -9.72
N SER A 296 37.29 0.37 -9.88
CA SER A 296 38.16 0.82 -10.97
C SER A 296 38.27 -0.16 -12.14
N ARG A 297 37.65 -1.33 -12.04
CA ARG A 297 37.71 -2.37 -13.08
C ARG A 297 36.99 -1.90 -14.34
N LYS A 298 37.63 -2.10 -15.49
CA LYS A 298 37.08 -1.67 -16.80
C LYS A 298 35.91 -2.54 -17.25
N ASP A 299 35.89 -3.78 -16.80
CA ASP A 299 34.88 -4.81 -17.06
C ASP A 299 33.73 -4.79 -16.03
N LEU A 300 33.73 -3.85 -15.06
CA LEU A 300 32.62 -3.72 -14.13
C LEU A 300 31.33 -3.36 -14.89
N GLU A 301 30.33 -4.23 -14.77
CA GLU A 301 29.03 -4.07 -15.42
C GLU A 301 28.15 -3.08 -14.66
N PHE A 302 27.41 -2.26 -15.42
CA PHE A 302 26.43 -1.32 -14.88
C PHE A 302 25.07 -1.60 -15.49
N THR A 303 24.07 -1.84 -14.65
CA THR A 303 22.68 -2.05 -15.09
C THR A 303 21.96 -0.70 -15.21
N PRO A 304 21.09 -0.50 -16.21
CA PRO A 304 20.30 0.72 -16.33
C PRO A 304 19.44 0.98 -15.09
N LEU A 305 19.31 2.24 -14.71
CA LEU A 305 18.36 2.69 -13.70
C LEU A 305 17.09 3.21 -14.37
N ASP A 306 15.97 2.95 -13.71
CA ASP A 306 14.64 3.45 -14.08
C ASP A 306 14.31 4.70 -13.26
N ASP A 307 13.33 5.49 -13.72
CA ASP A 307 12.96 6.74 -13.05
C ASP A 307 12.51 6.51 -11.58
N GLU A 308 11.91 5.35 -11.29
CA GLU A 308 11.47 4.97 -9.95
C GLU A 308 12.62 4.69 -8.97
N ASP A 309 13.83 4.37 -9.45
CA ASP A 309 14.99 4.17 -8.56
C ASP A 309 15.46 5.48 -7.93
N ALA A 310 15.05 6.64 -8.48
CA ALA A 310 15.34 7.94 -7.91
C ALA A 310 14.38 8.32 -6.76
N LEU A 311 13.29 7.58 -6.57
CA LEU A 311 12.27 7.92 -5.58
C LEU A 311 12.86 7.83 -4.15
N PRO A 312 12.52 8.76 -3.25
CA PRO A 312 12.98 8.71 -1.86
C PRO A 312 12.51 7.45 -1.15
N VAL A 313 13.42 6.81 -0.42
CA VAL A 313 13.11 5.62 0.39
C VAL A 313 13.72 5.78 1.79
N GLY A 314 12.94 5.47 2.82
CA GLY A 314 13.44 5.40 4.19
C GLY A 314 14.36 4.20 4.40
N LEU A 315 15.43 4.39 5.18
CA LEU A 315 16.33 3.32 5.62
C LEU A 315 15.79 2.50 6.82
N LYS A 316 14.66 2.93 7.39
CA LYS A 316 13.94 2.20 8.42
C LYS A 316 12.68 1.59 7.79
N ASP A 317 12.48 0.30 8.01
CA ASP A 317 11.22 -0.40 7.77
C ASP A 317 10.30 -0.24 9.00
#